data_AF-A0A951RCY7-F1
#
_entry.id   AF-A0A951RCY7-F1
#
_cell.length_a   1.000
_cell.length_b   1.000
_cell.length_c   1.000
_cell.angle_alpha   90.00
_cell.angle_beta   90.00
_cell.angle_gamma   90.00
#
_symmetry.space_group_name_H-M   'P 1'
#
loop_
_entity.id
_entity.type
_entity.pdbx_description
1 polymer ?
#
loop_
_entity_poly.entity_id
_entity_poly.type
_entity_poly.pdbx_seq_one_letter_code
_entity_poly.pdbx_strand_id
1 'polypeptide(L)'
;MNEFQVSIIAAASALLGALIPTIFNYINNVRQNRFELKKSLLEKQKEVYWELMEALQEIINNTADDEFKRLQKSVLKISIYGDNNSSISLNRYFQELIKFSLGQRIPLSQEEHSLFQKEILNGMRHQLGLEPFSSFEIVGFNPKK
;
A
#
# COMPACT_ATOMS: atom_id res chain seq x y z
N MET A 1 -58.56 -1.23 30.27
CA MET A 1 -57.76 -0.98 29.06
C MET A 1 -58.56 -1.52 27.89
N ASN A 2 -58.90 -0.69 26.90
CA ASN A 2 -59.65 -1.15 25.73
C ASN A 2 -58.70 -1.95 24.81
N GLU A 3 -59.18 -3.00 24.15
CA GLU A 3 -58.41 -3.89 23.27
C GLU A 3 -57.57 -3.10 22.25
N PHE A 4 -58.13 -1.99 21.75
CA PHE A 4 -57.44 -1.06 20.86
C PHE A 4 -56.09 -0.56 21.39
N GLN A 5 -56.01 -0.19 22.68
CA GLN A 5 -54.78 0.28 23.32
C GLN A 5 -53.74 -0.84 23.44
N VAL A 6 -54.20 -2.07 23.74
CA VAL A 6 -53.33 -3.25 23.83
C VAL A 6 -52.71 -3.55 22.46
N SER A 7 -53.51 -3.51 21.38
CA SER A 7 -53.04 -3.76 20.02
C SER A 7 -52.07 -2.68 19.51
N ILE A 8 -52.24 -1.41 19.87
CA ILE A 8 -51.28 -0.35 19.50
C ILE A 8 -49.93 -0.55 20.21
N ILE A 9 -49.94 -0.89 21.50
CA ILE A 9 -48.72 -1.15 22.26
C ILE A 9 -48.00 -2.38 21.68
N ALA A 10 -48.74 -3.46 21.39
CA ALA A 10 -48.18 -4.66 20.79
C ALA A 10 -47.57 -4.39 19.39
N ALA A 11 -48.25 -3.61 18.55
CA ALA A 11 -47.74 -3.21 17.24
C ALA A 11 -46.49 -2.32 17.34
N ALA A 12 -46.45 -1.37 18.27
CA ALA A 12 -45.29 -0.53 18.52
C ALA A 12 -44.09 -1.34 19.03
N SER A 13 -44.31 -2.29 19.96
CA SER A 13 -43.27 -3.19 20.45
C SER A 13 -42.76 -4.14 19.36
N ALA A 14 -43.64 -4.65 18.49
CA ALA A 14 -43.25 -5.48 17.35
C ALA A 14 -42.42 -4.69 16.33
N LEU A 15 -42.79 -3.43 16.05
CA LEU A 15 -42.04 -2.55 15.17
C LEU A 15 -40.65 -2.26 15.74
N LEU A 16 -40.55 -1.90 17.02
CA LEU A 16 -39.26 -1.67 17.69
C LEU A 16 -38.42 -2.94 17.74
N GLY A 17 -39.04 -4.08 18.03
CA GLY A 17 -38.39 -5.40 18.05
C GLY A 17 -37.85 -5.82 16.69
N ALA A 18 -38.50 -5.43 15.58
CA ALA A 18 -38.03 -5.70 14.22
C ALA A 18 -36.99 -4.66 13.72
N LEU A 19 -37.11 -3.41 14.14
CA LEU A 19 -36.21 -2.33 13.74
C LEU A 19 -34.80 -2.47 14.32
N ILE A 20 -34.69 -2.89 15.59
CA ILE A 20 -33.39 -3.02 16.26
C ILE A 20 -32.47 -4.00 15.51
N PRO A 21 -32.86 -5.28 15.26
CA PRO A 21 -32.03 -6.20 14.49
C PRO A 21 -31.72 -5.70 13.08
N THR A 22 -32.67 -5.05 12.42
CA THR A 22 -32.50 -4.53 11.05
C THR A 22 -31.42 -3.46 10.99
N ILE A 23 -31.43 -2.50 11.93
CA ILE A 23 -30.42 -1.44 12.03
C ILE A 23 -29.05 -2.03 12.37
N PHE A 24 -28.98 -2.93 13.36
CA PHE A 24 -27.73 -3.60 13.73
C PHE A 24 -27.14 -4.41 12.57
N ASN A 25 -27.95 -5.16 11.83
CA ASN A 25 -27.53 -5.92 10.67
C ASN A 25 -27.03 -5.00 9.55
N TYR A 26 -27.72 -3.88 9.29
CA TYR A 26 -27.26 -2.90 8.32
C TYR A 26 -25.89 -2.32 8.70
N ILE A 27 -25.71 -1.89 9.95
CA ILE A 27 -24.44 -1.35 10.44
C ILE A 27 -23.33 -2.41 10.33
N ASN A 28 -23.60 -3.65 10.72
CA ASN A 28 -22.65 -4.75 10.64
C ASN A 28 -22.25 -5.03 9.18
N ASN A 29 -23.21 -5.09 8.26
CA ASN A 29 -22.94 -5.31 6.83
C ASN A 29 -22.07 -4.19 6.25
N VAL A 30 -22.36 -2.93 6.57
CA VAL A 30 -21.54 -1.79 6.09
C VAL A 30 -20.13 -1.86 6.67
N ARG A 31 -19.98 -2.19 7.95
CA ARG A 31 -18.66 -2.36 8.58
C ARG A 31 -17.87 -3.52 7.99
N GLN A 32 -18.54 -4.65 7.76
CA GLN A 32 -17.94 -5.83 7.16
C GLN A 32 -17.48 -5.54 5.72
N ASN A 33 -18.32 -4.93 4.89
CA ASN A 33 -17.94 -4.55 3.53
C ASN A 33 -16.73 -3.60 3.51
N ARG A 34 -16.70 -2.60 4.40
CA ARG A 34 -15.54 -1.69 4.52
C ARG A 34 -14.29 -2.43 4.98
N PHE A 35 -14.42 -3.38 5.89
CA PHE A 35 -13.30 -4.20 6.35
C PHE A 35 -12.77 -5.10 5.23
N GLU A 36 -13.64 -5.75 4.46
CA GLU A 36 -13.26 -6.59 3.32
C GLU A 36 -12.56 -5.78 2.23
N LEU A 37 -13.07 -4.58 1.90
CA LEU A 37 -12.42 -3.66 0.98
C LEU A 37 -11.03 -3.24 1.49
N LYS A 38 -10.92 -2.86 2.77
CA LYS A 38 -9.64 -2.49 3.37
C LYS A 38 -8.65 -3.65 3.36
N LYS A 39 -9.11 -4.86 3.66
CA LYS A 39 -8.30 -6.09 3.61
C LYS A 39 -7.81 -6.35 2.19
N SER A 40 -8.70 -6.31 1.20
CA SER A 40 -8.34 -6.49 -0.21
C SER A 40 -7.32 -5.45 -0.70
N LEU A 41 -7.47 -4.20 -0.27
CA LEU A 41 -6.51 -3.15 -0.60
C LEU A 41 -5.14 -3.39 0.04
N LEU A 42 -5.11 -3.80 1.32
CA LEU A 42 -3.87 -4.12 2.03
C LEU A 42 -3.13 -5.30 1.39
N GLU A 43 -3.84 -6.34 0.97
CA GLU A 43 -3.23 -7.47 0.26
C GLU A 43 -2.63 -7.02 -1.07
N LYS A 44 -3.35 -6.19 -1.83
CA LYS A 44 -2.83 -5.63 -3.09
C LYS A 44 -1.61 -4.73 -2.86
N GLN A 45 -1.64 -3.90 -1.81
CA GLN A 45 -0.49 -3.08 -1.41
C GLN A 45 0.73 -3.93 -1.11
N LYS A 46 0.55 -5.01 -0.34
CA LYS A 46 1.64 -5.93 0.01
C LYS A 46 2.25 -6.61 -1.21
N GLU A 47 1.42 -7.06 -2.15
CA GLU A 47 1.86 -7.63 -3.43
C GLU A 47 2.70 -6.63 -4.23
N VAL A 48 2.19 -5.40 -4.40
CA VAL A 48 2.88 -4.35 -5.16
C VAL A 48 4.18 -3.90 -4.48
N TYR A 49 4.22 -3.86 -3.15
CA TYR A 49 5.42 -3.55 -2.38
C TYR A 49 6.48 -4.63 -2.56
N TRP A 50 6.07 -5.90 -2.61
CA TRP A 50 6.98 -7.01 -2.88
C TRP A 50 7.55 -6.94 -4.31
N GLU A 51 6.70 -6.75 -5.31
CA GLU A 51 7.14 -6.58 -6.71
C GLU A 51 8.08 -5.39 -6.91
N LEU A 52 7.91 -4.32 -6.13
CA LEU A 52 8.86 -3.19 -6.11
C LEU A 52 10.22 -3.64 -5.56
N MET A 53 10.24 -4.32 -4.41
CA MET A 53 11.49 -4.75 -3.78
C MET A 53 12.27 -5.72 -4.68
N GLU A 54 11.58 -6.63 -5.36
CA GLU A 54 12.18 -7.50 -6.36
C GLU A 54 12.77 -6.69 -7.52
N ALA A 55 12.00 -5.78 -8.12
CA ALA A 55 12.48 -4.95 -9.22
C ALA A 55 13.69 -4.07 -8.83
N LEU A 56 13.72 -3.57 -7.60
CA LEU A 56 14.85 -2.83 -7.05
C LEU A 56 16.08 -3.72 -6.88
N GLN A 57 15.92 -4.94 -6.37
CA GLN A 57 17.03 -5.89 -6.26
C GLN A 57 17.58 -6.27 -7.64
N GLU A 58 16.69 -6.55 -8.60
CA GLU A 58 17.09 -6.94 -9.95
C GLU A 58 17.86 -5.84 -10.68
N ILE A 59 17.41 -4.58 -10.62
CA ILE A 59 18.15 -3.49 -11.27
C ILE A 59 19.52 -3.22 -10.62
N ILE A 60 19.64 -3.45 -9.32
CA ILE A 60 20.91 -3.32 -8.58
C ILE A 60 21.86 -4.48 -8.94
N ASN A 61 21.32 -5.68 -9.15
CA ASN A 61 22.10 -6.82 -9.62
C ASN A 61 22.50 -6.66 -11.09
N ASN A 62 21.59 -6.17 -11.94
CA ASN A 62 21.76 -6.12 -13.38
C ASN A 62 21.05 -4.90 -13.98
N THR A 63 21.84 -3.96 -14.50
CA THR A 63 21.35 -2.71 -15.10
C THR A 63 20.85 -2.88 -16.53
N ALA A 64 20.35 -4.06 -16.91
CA ALA A 64 19.83 -4.30 -18.25
C ALA A 64 18.48 -3.59 -18.48
N ASP A 65 18.20 -3.23 -19.74
CA ASP A 65 16.99 -2.48 -20.12
C ASP A 65 15.68 -3.15 -19.65
N ASP A 66 15.62 -4.47 -19.67
CA ASP A 66 14.43 -5.21 -19.26
C ASP A 66 14.18 -5.14 -17.75
N GLU A 67 15.23 -5.09 -16.94
CA GLU A 67 15.08 -4.86 -15.49
C GLU A 67 14.66 -3.41 -15.22
N PHE A 68 15.15 -2.45 -16.01
CA PHE A 68 14.70 -1.07 -15.89
C PHE A 68 13.23 -0.91 -16.25
N LYS A 69 12.74 -1.58 -17.30
CA LYS A 69 11.31 -1.62 -17.65
C LYS A 69 10.46 -2.26 -16.54
N ARG A 70 10.98 -3.28 -15.85
CA ARG A 70 10.29 -3.87 -14.69
C ARG A 70 10.18 -2.88 -13.54
N LEU A 71 11.27 -2.17 -13.22
CA LEU A 71 11.24 -1.09 -12.24
C LEU A 71 10.21 -0.02 -12.59
N GLN A 72 10.17 0.44 -13.85
CA GLN A 72 9.17 1.41 -14.31
C GLN A 72 7.73 0.93 -14.07
N LYS A 73 7.43 -0.34 -14.37
CA LYS A 73 6.11 -0.93 -14.12
C LYS A 73 5.79 -0.96 -12.63
N SER A 74 6.74 -1.33 -11.77
CA SER A 74 6.55 -1.32 -10.32
C SER A 74 6.32 0.09 -9.78
N VAL A 75 7.01 1.11 -10.30
CA VAL A 75 6.77 2.53 -9.95
C VAL A 75 5.33 2.96 -10.27
N LEU A 76 4.80 2.56 -11.43
CA LEU A 76 3.42 2.85 -11.80
C LEU A 76 2.42 2.14 -10.87
N LYS A 77 2.65 0.87 -10.54
CA LYS A 77 1.80 0.13 -9.61
C LYS A 77 1.77 0.77 -8.23
N ILE A 78 2.93 1.19 -7.71
CA ILE A 78 3.03 1.91 -6.43
C ILE A 78 2.26 3.23 -6.50
N SER A 79 2.35 3.96 -7.60
CA SER A 79 1.61 5.21 -7.77
C SER A 79 0.07 5.03 -7.76
N ILE A 80 -0.42 3.83 -8.09
CA ILE A 80 -1.86 3.50 -8.08
C ILE A 80 -2.30 2.93 -6.73
N TYR A 81 -1.54 1.99 -6.17
CA TYR A 81 -1.95 1.20 -5.02
C TYR A 81 -1.24 1.57 -3.72
N GLY A 82 -0.02 2.09 -3.81
CA GLY A 82 0.79 2.49 -2.66
C GLY A 82 0.22 3.70 -1.93
N ASP A 83 0.68 3.88 -0.70
CA ASP A 83 0.39 5.11 0.04
C ASP A 83 1.20 6.30 -0.52
N ASN A 84 0.82 7.49 -0.08
CA ASN A 84 1.41 8.74 -0.56
C ASN A 84 2.91 8.83 -0.26
N ASN A 85 3.37 8.36 0.90
CA ASN A 85 4.78 8.46 1.29
C ASN A 85 5.63 7.50 0.45
N SER A 86 5.16 6.26 0.28
CA SER A 86 5.81 5.27 -0.60
C SER A 86 5.87 5.77 -2.05
N SER A 87 4.79 6.37 -2.55
CA SER A 87 4.73 6.90 -3.92
C SER A 87 5.68 8.07 -4.13
N ILE A 88 5.73 9.03 -3.20
CA ILE A 88 6.62 10.20 -3.29
C ILE A 88 8.09 9.79 -3.22
N SER A 89 8.45 8.96 -2.23
CA SER A 89 9.84 8.51 -2.03
C SER A 89 10.35 7.72 -3.25
N LEU A 90 9.53 6.81 -3.78
CA LEU A 90 9.89 6.04 -4.97
C LEU A 90 9.99 6.91 -6.22
N ASN A 91 9.01 7.79 -6.44
CA ASN A 91 9.03 8.66 -7.62
C ASN A 91 10.26 9.58 -7.61
N ARG A 92 10.65 10.10 -6.44
CA ARG A 92 11.87 10.89 -6.30
C ARG A 92 13.12 10.08 -6.68
N TYR A 93 13.25 8.86 -6.17
CA TYR A 93 14.36 7.99 -6.53
C TYR A 93 14.39 7.68 -8.03
N PHE A 94 13.24 7.35 -8.61
CA PHE A 94 13.10 7.05 -10.03
C PHE A 94 13.48 8.24 -10.92
N GLN A 95 13.10 9.47 -10.54
CA GLN A 95 13.51 10.69 -11.23
C GLN A 95 15.03 10.87 -11.22
N GLU A 96 15.70 10.59 -10.09
CA GLU A 96 17.16 10.64 -10.02
C GLU A 96 17.82 9.59 -10.91
N LEU A 97 17.26 8.38 -10.99
CA LEU A 97 17.75 7.35 -11.93
C LEU A 97 17.59 7.79 -13.39
N ILE A 98 16.45 8.40 -13.77
CA ILE A 98 16.24 8.91 -15.13
C ILE A 98 17.21 10.05 -15.46
N LYS A 99 17.44 10.99 -14.55
CA LYS A 99 18.35 12.12 -14.82
C LYS A 99 19.74 11.64 -15.22
N PHE A 100 20.22 10.53 -14.65
CA PHE A 100 21.47 9.90 -15.08
C PHE A 100 21.37 9.38 -16.52
N SER A 101 20.31 8.65 -16.87
CA SER A 101 20.08 8.14 -18.24
C SER A 101 20.00 9.26 -19.30
N LEU A 102 19.53 10.45 -18.90
CA LEU A 102 19.44 11.63 -19.76
C LEU A 102 20.74 12.47 -19.79
N GLY A 103 21.80 12.03 -19.11
CA GLY A 103 23.06 12.77 -19.03
C GLY A 103 23.00 14.06 -18.20
N GLN A 104 21.95 14.24 -17.39
CA GLN A 104 21.72 15.45 -16.58
C GLN A 104 22.43 15.40 -15.23
N ARG A 105 22.95 14.23 -14.83
CA ARG A 105 23.75 14.03 -13.62
C ARG A 105 24.71 12.86 -13.78
N ILE A 106 25.70 12.79 -12.89
CA ILE A 106 26.51 11.59 -12.68
C ILE A 106 25.67 10.50 -11.97
N PRO A 107 26.09 9.21 -12.06
CA PRO A 107 25.46 8.14 -11.30
C PRO A 107 25.33 8.47 -9.82
N LEU A 108 24.30 7.95 -9.18
CA LEU A 108 24.13 8.03 -7.73
C LEU A 108 25.28 7.31 -7.02
N SER A 109 25.75 7.90 -5.91
CA SER A 109 26.68 7.21 -5.00
C SER A 109 25.95 6.10 -4.24
N GLN A 110 26.72 5.19 -3.63
CA GLN A 110 26.17 4.13 -2.78
C GLN A 110 25.39 4.72 -1.60
N GLU A 111 25.87 5.81 -1.00
CA GLU A 111 25.18 6.51 0.08
C GLU A 111 23.87 7.13 -0.38
N GLU A 112 23.83 7.72 -1.59
CA GLU A 112 22.59 8.24 -2.17
C GLU A 112 21.58 7.11 -2.43
N HIS A 113 22.04 5.98 -2.97
CA HIS A 113 21.21 4.78 -3.14
C HIS A 113 20.63 4.30 -1.82
N SER A 114 21.46 4.15 -0.79
CA SER A 114 21.03 3.73 0.56
C SER A 114 19.99 4.71 1.15
N LEU A 115 20.19 6.02 0.98
CA LEU A 115 19.23 7.02 1.44
C LEU A 115 17.85 6.83 0.79
N PHE A 116 17.80 6.74 -0.54
CA PHE A 116 16.55 6.54 -1.26
C PHE A 116 15.87 5.21 -0.90
N GLN A 117 16.63 4.12 -0.87
CA GLN A 117 16.11 2.79 -0.54
C GLN A 117 15.52 2.75 0.88
N LYS A 118 16.20 3.39 1.85
CA LYS A 118 15.69 3.53 3.22
C LYS A 118 14.39 4.31 3.27
N GLU A 119 14.31 5.44 2.56
CA GLU A 119 13.09 6.26 2.53
C GLU A 119 11.91 5.51 1.91
N ILE A 120 12.14 4.80 0.81
CA ILE A 120 11.14 3.96 0.16
C ILE A 120 10.64 2.88 1.12
N LEU A 121 11.56 2.14 1.75
CA LEU A 121 11.20 1.09 2.70
C LEU A 121 10.47 1.62 3.92
N ASN A 122 10.88 2.77 4.46
CA ASN A 122 10.22 3.39 5.59
C ASN A 122 8.83 3.94 5.21
N GLY A 123 8.63 4.43 3.99
CA GLY A 123 7.32 4.75 3.45
C GLY A 123 6.38 3.54 3.51
N MET A 124 6.84 2.39 2.98
CA MET A 124 6.06 1.16 2.96
C MET A 124 5.78 0.63 4.37
N ARG A 125 6.77 0.67 5.26
CA ARG A 125 6.65 0.22 6.65
C ARG A 125 5.66 1.06 7.45
N HIS A 126 5.69 2.39 7.27
CA HIS A 126 4.76 3.29 7.95
C HIS A 126 3.30 2.93 7.64
N GLN A 127 3.00 2.66 6.37
CA GLN A 127 1.65 2.24 5.94
C GLN A 127 1.21 0.91 6.56
N LEU A 128 2.17 0.02 6.83
CA LEU A 128 1.92 -1.27 7.49
C LEU A 128 1.90 -1.17 9.03
N GLY A 129 2.09 0.02 9.61
CA GLY A 129 2.17 0.22 11.05
C GLY A 129 3.45 -0.34 11.67
N LEU A 130 4.54 -0.42 10.88
CA LEU A 130 5.84 -0.91 11.31
C LEU A 130 6.79 0.25 11.61
N GLU A 131 7.62 0.09 12.64
CA GLU A 131 8.66 1.06 13.00
C GLU A 131 9.67 1.29 11.87
N PRO A 132 10.18 2.51 11.66
CA PRO A 132 11.15 2.78 10.61
C PRO A 132 12.51 2.14 10.91
N PHE A 133 13.27 1.82 9.87
CA PHE A 133 14.68 1.47 9.99
C PHE A 133 15.56 2.71 10.09
N SER A 134 16.60 2.65 10.93
CA SER A 134 17.65 3.66 11.01
C SER A 134 18.59 3.60 9.80
N SER A 135 18.90 2.40 9.34
CA SER A 135 19.68 2.11 8.14
C SER A 135 19.06 0.98 7.33
N PHE A 136 19.13 1.10 6.01
CA PHE A 136 18.76 0.05 5.08
C PHE A 136 19.47 0.27 3.75
N GLU A 137 19.90 -0.80 3.12
CA GLU A 137 20.50 -0.81 1.80
C GLU A 137 20.21 -2.15 1.13
N ILE A 138 19.84 -2.11 -0.14
CA ILE A 138 19.75 -3.27 -1.01
C ILE A 138 21.14 -3.50 -1.60
N VAL A 139 21.75 -4.62 -1.22
CA VAL A 139 23.10 -4.98 -1.66
C VAL A 139 23.01 -5.80 -2.94
N GLY A 140 23.71 -5.34 -3.98
CA GLY A 140 23.83 -6.08 -5.24
C GLY A 140 24.71 -7.32 -5.10
N PHE A 141 24.28 -8.43 -5.70
CA PHE A 141 25.06 -9.65 -5.77
C PHE A 141 25.48 -9.92 -7.23
N ASN A 142 26.74 -9.61 -7.53
CA ASN A 142 27.36 -9.88 -8.82
C ASN A 142 28.60 -10.77 -8.64
N PRO A 143 28.43 -12.11 -8.51
CA PRO A 143 29.57 -13.01 -8.44
C PRO A 143 30.34 -12.92 -9.76
N LYS A 144 31.65 -12.68 -9.66
CA LYS A 144 32.54 -12.75 -10.83
C LYS A 144 32.43 -14.16 -11.41
N LYS A 145 32.04 -14.24 -12.69
CA LYS A 145 32.13 -15.48 -13.48
C LYS A 145 33.59 -15.82 -13.75
#